data_AF-A0A7S2H1J6-F1
#
_entry.id   AF-A0A7S2H1J6-F1
#
_cell.length_a   1.000
_cell.length_b   1.000
_cell.length_c   1.000
_cell.angle_alpha   90.00
_cell.angle_beta   90.00
_cell.angle_gamma   90.00
#
_symmetry.space_group_name_H-M   'P 1'
#
loop_
_entity.id
_entity.type
_entity.pdbx_description
1 polymer ?
#
loop_
_entity_poly.entity_id
_entity_poly.type
_entity_poly.pdbx_seq_one_letter_code
_entity_poly.pdbx_strand_id
1 'polypeptide(L)'
;ANFQYMYIDTNIDNFTQALGGIQELETKSGKELSTLIEQTRQSLGLFEIVGCSPNIYMSSKGLDEPDSLWGLFVKEVVPSQLLLLDSTSGGESDRYNKQENDDIHRVYIQYSGAYYYNIYPGEVIVDDLMSIDRFGDVI
;
A
#
# COMPACT_ATOMS: atom_id res chain seq x y z
N ALA A 1 -34.28 -27.15 1.13
CA ALA A 1 -32.89 -27.57 0.88
C ALA A 1 -32.03 -26.93 1.97
N ASN A 2 -31.29 -27.73 2.76
CA ASN A 2 -30.36 -27.22 3.77
C ASN A 2 -28.97 -27.16 3.15
N PHE A 3 -28.48 -25.96 2.89
CA PHE A 3 -27.09 -25.73 2.51
C PHE A 3 -26.29 -25.36 3.75
N GLN A 4 -25.15 -26.02 3.95
CA GLN A 4 -24.17 -25.66 4.96
C GLN A 4 -22.98 -25.01 4.27
N TYR A 5 -22.46 -23.93 4.86
CA TYR A 5 -21.26 -23.24 4.41
C TYR A 5 -20.31 -23.08 5.58
N MET A 6 -19.02 -22.94 5.27
CA MET A 6 -17.94 -22.70 6.23
C MET A 6 -16.97 -21.69 5.63
N TYR A 7 -16.48 -20.78 6.45
CA TYR A 7 -15.33 -19.94 6.13
C TYR A 7 -14.09 -20.60 6.73
N ILE A 8 -13.06 -20.78 5.93
CA ILE A 8 -11.79 -21.40 6.32
C ILE A 8 -10.71 -20.34 6.12
N ASP A 9 -10.06 -19.89 7.19
CA ASP A 9 -8.96 -18.94 7.02
C ASP A 9 -7.81 -19.62 6.30
N THR A 10 -7.13 -18.86 5.44
CA THR A 10 -6.06 -19.37 4.56
C THR A 10 -4.75 -19.53 5.34
N ASN A 11 -4.69 -20.54 6.20
CA ASN A 11 -3.47 -20.94 6.91
C ASN A 11 -3.36 -22.47 7.01
N ILE A 12 -2.15 -22.96 7.31
CA ILE A 12 -1.82 -24.40 7.31
C ILE A 12 -2.66 -25.18 8.34
N ASP A 13 -2.85 -24.63 9.53
CA ASP A 13 -3.56 -25.30 10.62
C ASP A 13 -5.03 -25.52 10.25
N ASN A 14 -5.68 -24.50 9.71
CA ASN A 14 -7.07 -24.56 9.27
C ASN A 14 -7.25 -25.52 8.08
N PHE A 15 -6.33 -25.53 7.12
CA PHE A 15 -6.38 -26.51 6.03
C PHE A 15 -6.18 -27.94 6.54
N THR A 16 -5.25 -28.14 7.45
CA THR A 16 -5.00 -29.44 8.08
C THR A 16 -6.26 -29.92 8.81
N GLN A 17 -6.89 -29.05 9.61
CA GLN A 17 -8.12 -29.37 10.32
C GLN A 17 -9.29 -29.66 9.36
N ALA A 18 -9.47 -28.82 8.34
CA ALA A 18 -10.55 -28.98 7.36
C ALA A 18 -10.43 -30.28 6.54
N LEU A 19 -9.21 -30.78 6.34
CA LEU A 19 -8.93 -32.04 5.64
C LEU A 19 -8.95 -33.27 6.56
N GLY A 20 -9.43 -33.14 7.81
CA GLY A 20 -9.56 -34.26 8.74
C GLY A 20 -8.30 -34.58 9.52
N GLY A 21 -7.42 -33.58 9.74
CA GLY A 21 -6.24 -33.73 10.59
C GLY A 21 -5.10 -34.49 9.92
N ILE A 22 -4.93 -34.34 8.61
CA ILE A 22 -3.83 -34.97 7.88
C ILE A 22 -2.47 -34.52 8.43
N GLN A 23 -1.49 -35.41 8.46
CA GLN A 23 -0.16 -35.09 8.99
C GLN A 23 0.77 -34.43 7.96
N GLU A 24 0.52 -34.68 6.67
CA GLU A 24 1.33 -34.16 5.56
C GLU A 24 0.42 -33.40 4.58
N LEU A 25 0.45 -32.07 4.67
CA LEU A 25 -0.28 -31.17 3.75
C LEU A 25 0.53 -30.91 2.47
N GLU A 26 1.84 -30.98 2.55
CA GLU A 26 2.73 -30.64 1.45
C GLU A 26 2.69 -31.70 0.35
N THR A 27 2.51 -31.25 -0.89
CA THR A 27 2.66 -32.11 -2.07
C THR A 27 3.87 -31.67 -2.87
N LYS A 28 4.41 -32.56 -3.72
CA LYS A 28 5.52 -32.21 -4.62
C LYS A 28 5.18 -30.98 -5.47
N SER A 29 4.01 -30.96 -6.09
CA SER A 29 3.55 -29.82 -6.91
C SER A 29 3.30 -28.57 -6.07
N GLY A 30 2.84 -28.70 -4.82
CA GLY A 30 2.71 -27.57 -3.90
C GLY A 30 4.05 -26.91 -3.60
N LYS A 31 5.10 -27.70 -3.33
CA LYS A 31 6.46 -27.19 -3.11
C LYS A 31 7.05 -26.52 -4.34
N GLU A 32 6.85 -27.13 -5.51
CA GLU A 32 7.27 -26.57 -6.80
C GLU A 32 6.60 -25.21 -7.05
N LEU A 33 5.30 -25.10 -6.79
CA LEU A 33 4.55 -23.85 -6.91
C LEU A 33 5.03 -22.79 -5.90
N SER A 34 5.21 -23.14 -4.63
CA SER A 34 5.72 -22.21 -3.61
C SER A 34 7.11 -21.68 -3.98
N THR A 35 7.97 -22.53 -4.52
CA THR A 35 9.30 -22.13 -5.01
C THR A 35 9.18 -21.16 -6.19
N LEU A 36 8.29 -21.43 -7.14
CA LEU A 36 8.04 -20.55 -8.28
C LEU A 36 7.52 -19.18 -7.85
N ILE A 37 6.59 -19.14 -6.88
CA ILE A 37 6.06 -17.89 -6.33
C ILE A 37 7.20 -17.05 -5.73
N GLU A 38 8.04 -17.66 -4.89
CA GLU A 38 9.15 -16.96 -4.23
C GLU A 38 10.16 -16.42 -5.24
N GLN A 39 10.57 -17.24 -6.21
CA GLN A 39 11.47 -16.82 -7.29
C GLN A 39 10.87 -15.68 -8.13
N THR A 40 9.57 -15.73 -8.40
CA THR A 40 8.86 -14.68 -9.13
C THR A 40 8.88 -13.38 -8.33
N ARG A 41 8.50 -13.42 -7.04
CA ARG A 41 8.53 -12.25 -6.15
C ARG A 41 9.92 -11.61 -6.10
N GLN A 42 10.96 -12.44 -5.98
CA GLN A 42 12.35 -11.99 -6.01
C GLN A 42 12.72 -11.32 -7.34
N SER A 43 12.39 -11.95 -8.47
CA SER A 43 12.72 -11.43 -9.81
C SER A 43 12.01 -10.12 -10.16
N LEU A 44 10.83 -9.91 -9.57
CA LEU A 44 10.06 -8.67 -9.70
C LEU A 44 10.52 -7.58 -8.72
N GLY A 45 11.47 -7.86 -7.84
CA GLY A 45 11.96 -6.89 -6.85
C GLY A 45 10.98 -6.60 -5.72
N LEU A 46 9.98 -7.47 -5.48
CA LEU A 46 8.93 -7.19 -4.49
C LEU A 46 9.45 -7.10 -3.04
N PHE A 47 10.62 -7.67 -2.78
CA PHE A 47 11.31 -7.62 -1.48
C PHE A 47 12.26 -6.43 -1.32
N GLU A 48 12.34 -5.53 -2.29
CA GLU A 48 13.16 -4.33 -2.18
C GLU A 48 12.60 -3.43 -1.07
N ILE A 49 13.46 -3.05 -0.12
CA ILE A 49 13.11 -2.16 0.99
C ILE A 49 13.00 -0.74 0.45
N VAL A 50 11.82 -0.14 0.59
CA VAL A 50 11.56 1.26 0.20
C VAL A 50 11.76 2.24 1.37
N GLY A 51 11.70 1.75 2.59
CA GLY A 51 11.89 2.55 3.79
C GLY A 51 11.42 1.82 5.05
N CYS A 52 11.10 2.58 6.09
CA CYS A 52 10.57 2.04 7.34
C CYS A 52 9.38 2.86 7.83
N SER A 53 8.38 2.18 8.39
CA SER A 53 7.29 2.83 9.11
C SER A 53 7.54 2.79 10.62
N PRO A 54 7.46 3.93 11.32
CA PRO A 54 7.65 3.96 12.78
C PRO A 54 6.45 3.38 13.54
N ASN A 55 5.26 3.39 12.94
CA ASN A 55 4.00 3.00 13.57
C ASN A 55 3.14 2.17 12.60
N ILE A 56 2.06 1.60 13.11
CA ILE A 56 0.98 1.10 12.26
C ILE A 56 0.13 2.29 11.77
N TYR A 57 -0.22 2.29 10.49
CA TYR A 57 -1.19 3.22 9.92
C TYR A 57 -2.31 2.42 9.24
N MET A 58 -3.54 2.62 9.68
CA MET A 58 -4.67 1.80 9.27
C MET A 58 -5.61 2.58 8.35
N SER A 59 -6.08 1.92 7.29
CA SER A 59 -7.03 2.49 6.33
C SER A 59 -8.45 2.64 6.89
N SER A 60 -8.77 1.88 7.94
CA SER A 60 -10.07 1.89 8.63
C SER A 60 -10.24 3.02 9.65
N LYS A 61 -9.18 3.79 9.90
CA LYS A 61 -9.13 4.84 10.94
C LYS A 61 -9.54 6.20 10.40
N GLY A 62 -10.27 6.97 11.20
CA GLY A 62 -10.70 8.32 10.85
C GLY A 62 -9.52 9.27 10.66
N LEU A 63 -9.67 10.30 9.82
CA LEU A 63 -8.58 11.20 9.38
C LEU A 63 -7.78 11.86 10.51
N ASP A 64 -8.44 12.13 11.64
CA ASP A 64 -7.84 12.81 12.78
C ASP A 64 -7.20 11.86 13.80
N GLU A 65 -7.36 10.54 13.62
CA GLU A 65 -6.71 9.56 14.46
C GLU A 65 -5.19 9.50 14.18
N PRO A 66 -4.35 9.34 15.22
CA PRO A 66 -2.90 9.37 15.07
C PRO A 66 -2.33 8.19 14.25
N ASP A 67 -3.06 7.08 14.20
CA ASP A 67 -2.75 5.86 13.44
C ASP A 67 -3.53 5.78 12.12
N SER A 68 -4.06 6.92 11.62
CA SER A 68 -4.79 6.96 10.35
C SER A 68 -3.87 6.99 9.14
N LEU A 69 -4.06 6.04 8.22
CA LEU A 69 -3.40 6.06 6.91
C LEU A 69 -3.83 7.29 6.10
N TRP A 70 -5.12 7.63 6.12
CA TRP A 70 -5.63 8.84 5.46
C TRP A 70 -5.04 10.11 6.08
N GLY A 71 -4.92 10.13 7.40
CA GLY A 71 -4.29 11.23 8.14
C GLY A 71 -2.84 11.44 7.71
N LEU A 72 -2.06 10.36 7.61
CA LEU A 72 -0.68 10.38 7.12
C LEU A 72 -0.59 10.97 5.71
N PHE A 73 -1.43 10.51 4.78
CA PHE A 73 -1.39 11.00 3.40
C PHE A 73 -1.75 12.47 3.29
N VAL A 74 -2.83 12.92 3.95
CA VAL A 74 -3.29 14.32 3.85
C VAL A 74 -2.34 15.29 4.57
N LYS A 75 -1.74 14.88 5.69
CA LYS A 75 -0.89 15.77 6.51
C LYS A 75 0.56 15.80 6.05
N GLU A 76 1.09 14.69 5.54
CA GLU A 76 2.51 14.56 5.23
C GLU A 76 2.76 14.33 3.73
N VAL A 77 2.15 13.31 3.12
CA VAL A 77 2.50 12.87 1.76
C VAL A 77 2.02 13.84 0.69
N VAL A 78 0.72 14.16 0.66
CA VAL A 78 0.11 15.03 -0.35
C VAL A 78 0.74 16.43 -0.34
N PRO A 79 0.88 17.10 0.81
CA PRO A 79 1.48 18.43 0.84
C PRO A 79 2.94 18.41 0.41
N SER A 80 3.74 17.40 0.80
CA SER A 80 5.19 17.38 0.57
C SER A 80 5.61 16.80 -0.79
N GLN A 81 4.81 15.93 -1.40
CA GLN A 81 5.19 15.23 -2.63
C GLN A 81 4.35 15.67 -3.84
N LEU A 82 3.07 15.97 -3.63
CA LEU A 82 2.11 16.15 -4.72
C LEU A 82 1.81 17.62 -4.98
N LEU A 83 1.70 18.42 -3.92
CA LEU A 83 1.32 19.83 -4.05
C LEU A 83 2.53 20.78 -4.19
N LEU A 84 3.77 20.32 -4.01
CA LEU A 84 5.00 21.15 -4.12
C LEU A 84 5.45 21.49 -5.56
N LEU A 85 4.70 21.12 -6.59
CA LEU A 85 5.05 21.43 -7.99
C LEU A 85 4.85 22.93 -8.33
N ASP A 86 5.56 23.89 -7.72
CA ASP A 86 5.86 25.24 -8.28
C ASP A 86 6.53 26.17 -7.26
N SER A 87 7.74 25.83 -6.82
CA SER A 87 8.66 26.85 -6.28
C SER A 87 10.07 26.78 -6.89
N THR A 88 10.35 25.77 -7.71
CA THR A 88 11.67 25.52 -8.29
C THR A 88 11.66 25.35 -9.81
N SER A 89 10.49 25.30 -10.46
CA SER A 89 10.28 25.31 -11.92
C SER A 89 10.33 26.71 -12.54
N GLY A 90 10.92 27.70 -11.86
CA GLY A 90 11.24 29.00 -12.44
C GLY A 90 12.53 28.92 -13.26
N GLY A 91 12.44 28.51 -14.51
CA GLY A 91 13.50 28.74 -15.49
C GLY A 91 13.88 30.22 -15.48
N GLU A 92 15.18 30.52 -15.55
CA GLU A 92 15.76 31.87 -15.46
C GLU A 92 15.25 32.90 -16.49
N SER A 93 14.35 32.51 -17.40
CA SER A 93 13.84 33.34 -18.48
C SER A 93 12.64 34.22 -18.14
N ASP A 94 11.88 33.97 -17.06
CA ASP A 94 10.61 34.69 -16.79
C ASP A 94 10.72 35.82 -15.75
N ARG A 95 11.89 36.47 -15.68
CA ARG A 95 12.13 37.60 -14.75
C ARG A 95 11.50 38.93 -15.15
N TYR A 96 10.62 38.98 -16.16
CA TYR A 96 10.11 40.27 -16.68
C TYR A 96 8.64 40.59 -16.43
N ASN A 97 7.84 39.75 -15.77
CA ASN A 97 6.48 40.11 -15.34
C ASN A 97 6.14 39.44 -14.01
N LYS A 98 6.75 39.91 -12.92
CA LYS A 98 6.37 39.50 -11.56
C LYS A 98 5.28 40.45 -11.05
N GLN A 99 4.07 40.29 -11.59
CA GLN A 99 2.87 40.99 -11.14
C GLN A 99 1.83 39.94 -10.77
N GLU A 100 1.37 40.00 -9.52
CA GLU A 100 0.43 39.10 -8.84
C GLU A 100 0.97 37.70 -8.54
N ASN A 101 1.51 37.54 -7.32
CA ASN A 101 1.44 36.28 -6.60
C ASN A 101 -0.05 35.97 -6.38
N ASP A 102 -0.69 35.32 -7.34
CA ASP A 102 -1.89 34.54 -7.02
C ASP A 102 -1.42 33.37 -6.15
N ASP A 103 -1.88 33.32 -4.90
CA ASP A 103 -1.69 32.17 -4.05
C ASP A 103 -2.35 30.96 -4.74
N ILE A 104 -1.54 30.10 -5.37
CA ILE A 104 -2.05 28.91 -6.04
C ILE A 104 -2.55 27.94 -4.95
N HIS A 105 -3.87 27.98 -4.72
CA HIS A 105 -4.53 27.03 -3.84
C HIS A 105 -4.81 25.73 -4.59
N ARG A 106 -4.18 24.63 -4.15
CA ARG A 106 -4.37 23.31 -4.72
C ARG A 106 -5.25 22.45 -3.82
N VAL A 107 -6.11 21.66 -4.45
CA VAL A 107 -6.98 20.70 -3.75
C VAL A 107 -6.66 19.32 -4.29
N TYR A 108 -6.36 18.39 -3.39
CA TYR A 108 -6.23 16.97 -3.70
C TYR A 108 -7.52 16.26 -3.29
N ILE A 109 -8.08 15.47 -4.21
CA ILE A 109 -9.28 14.67 -3.98
C ILE A 109 -8.94 13.25 -4.35
N GLN A 110 -9.12 12.34 -3.41
CA GLN A 110 -8.92 10.90 -3.63
C GLN A 110 -10.07 10.13 -2.99
N TYR A 111 -10.48 9.04 -3.64
CA TYR A 111 -11.55 8.19 -3.15
C TYR A 111 -11.07 7.34 -1.97
N SER A 112 -11.94 7.13 -0.98
CA SER A 112 -11.61 6.48 0.30
C SER A 112 -11.26 5.00 0.23
N GLY A 113 -11.28 4.38 -0.95
CA GLY A 113 -10.77 3.03 -1.13
C GLY A 113 -9.66 2.96 -2.17
N ALA A 114 -8.97 4.07 -2.43
CA ALA A 114 -7.70 4.06 -3.15
C ALA A 114 -6.63 3.27 -2.37
N TYR A 115 -6.76 3.22 -1.04
CA TYR A 115 -5.89 2.45 -0.16
C TYR A 115 -6.58 1.17 0.35
N TYR A 116 -6.04 0.02 0.00
CA TYR A 116 -6.63 -1.31 0.25
C TYR A 116 -6.08 -2.03 1.47
N TYR A 117 -4.95 -1.57 2.01
CA TYR A 117 -4.26 -2.24 3.11
C TYR A 117 -3.65 -1.23 4.09
N ASN A 118 -3.21 -1.75 5.23
CA ASN A 118 -2.55 -0.97 6.27
C ASN A 118 -1.04 -0.94 6.04
N ILE A 119 -0.37 0.08 6.56
CA ILE A 119 1.10 0.08 6.72
C ILE A 119 1.41 -0.47 8.11
N TYR A 120 2.28 -1.47 8.19
CA TYR A 120 2.75 -2.04 9.46
C TYR A 120 4.10 -1.44 9.87
N PRO A 121 4.43 -1.43 11.17
CA PRO A 121 5.70 -0.91 11.65
C PRO A 121 6.86 -1.81 11.21
N GLY A 122 8.03 -1.20 10.97
CA GLY A 122 9.23 -1.90 10.53
C GLY A 122 9.58 -1.57 9.07
N GLU A 123 10.34 -2.46 8.43
CA GLU A 123 10.70 -2.33 7.02
C GLU A 123 9.43 -2.38 6.16
N VAL A 124 9.34 -1.42 5.23
CA VAL A 124 8.31 -1.37 4.20
C VAL A 124 8.99 -1.77 2.91
N ILE A 125 8.43 -2.76 2.21
CA ILE A 125 8.93 -3.26 0.93
C ILE A 125 8.02 -2.85 -0.23
N VAL A 126 8.48 -3.04 -1.46
CA VAL A 126 7.70 -2.77 -2.68
C VAL A 126 6.34 -3.50 -2.66
N ASP A 127 6.28 -4.75 -2.19
CA ASP A 127 5.03 -5.53 -2.09
C ASP A 127 3.99 -4.87 -1.17
N ASP A 128 4.43 -4.18 -0.11
CA ASP A 128 3.53 -3.47 0.80
C ASP A 128 2.87 -2.30 0.08
N LEU A 129 3.67 -1.52 -0.68
CA LEU A 129 3.14 -0.39 -1.46
C LEU A 129 2.13 -0.86 -2.50
N MET A 130 2.43 -1.94 -3.23
CA MET A 130 1.51 -2.55 -4.19
C MET A 130 0.23 -3.08 -3.53
N SER A 131 0.31 -3.52 -2.27
CA SER A 131 -0.85 -3.97 -1.51
C SER A 131 -1.74 -2.81 -1.05
N ILE A 132 -1.14 -1.66 -0.75
CA ILE A 132 -1.81 -0.44 -0.29
C ILE A 132 -2.44 0.30 -1.48
N ASP A 133 -1.64 0.71 -2.45
CA ASP A 133 -2.08 1.41 -3.67
C ASP A 133 -1.84 0.52 -4.89
N ARG A 134 -2.92 -0.16 -5.29
CA ARG A 134 -2.90 -1.16 -6.37
C ARG A 134 -2.98 -0.56 -7.75
N PHE A 135 -3.47 0.67 -7.87
CA PHE A 135 -3.79 1.27 -9.16
C PHE A 135 -2.66 2.15 -9.66
N GLY A 136 -1.72 2.53 -8.78
CA GLY A 136 -0.58 3.36 -9.16
C GLY A 136 -1.08 4.66 -9.77
N ASP A 137 -2.04 5.29 -9.09
CA ASP A 137 -2.72 6.47 -9.59
C ASP A 137 -1.68 7.55 -9.95
N VAL A 138 -1.75 8.02 -11.19
CA VAL A 138 -0.91 9.13 -11.67
C VAL A 138 -1.67 10.45 -11.47
N ILE A 139 -0.98 11.42 -10.88
CA ILE A 139 -1.49 12.76 -10.55
C ILE A 139 -1.00 13.77 -11.58
#